data_AF-A0A9D1J269-F1
#
_entry.id   AF-A0A9D1J269-F1
#
_cell.length_a   1.000
_cell.length_b   1.000
_cell.length_c   1.000
_cell.angle_alpha   90.00
_cell.angle_beta   90.00
_cell.angle_gamma   90.00
#
_symmetry.space_group_name_H-M   'P 1'
#
loop_
_entity.id
_entity.type
_entity.pdbx_description
1 polymer ?
#
loop_
_entity_poly.entity_id
_entity_poly.type
_entity_poly.pdbx_seq_one_letter_code
_entity_poly.pdbx_strand_id
1 'polypeptide(L)'
;MEMKLVPFDSDLWDIYTGAYGSVRTEVKILMGHKKTAPPSGEKLRRLSAQEKGDYQIAFDNLCENLWHQTSFYNALYLVMPYMVTLLEQKESEHDFDWQLAIISAMGICLASAPDWNEESRIEPGDLLESYRLSVKKLKEKTKVFLSSHLDQISRLESRKRGEFLTALMAILGDREAAFLLTLSAREGCPLLCGRCGFGCENGSLDNPEFRERITPAPEKPWDGKSFDDPLTWYSGVLHRVGADAEASRLAYYYGTFTCPECGEKKPVLDFMKAYHSFV
;
A
#
# COMPACT_ATOMS: atom_id res chain seq x y z
N MET A 1 25.86 -3.34 0.94
CA MET A 1 25.26 -4.31 0.01
C MET A 1 24.41 -3.54 -0.96
N GLU A 2 24.58 -3.79 -2.26
CA GLU A 2 23.82 -3.11 -3.32
C GLU A 2 22.64 -3.96 -3.76
N MET A 3 21.58 -3.30 -4.23
CA MET A 3 20.37 -3.94 -4.74
C MET A 3 20.68 -4.54 -6.12
N LYS A 4 20.44 -5.84 -6.29
CA LYS A 4 20.65 -6.54 -7.57
C LYS A 4 19.33 -6.64 -8.34
N LEU A 5 19.39 -6.34 -9.64
CA LEU A 5 18.28 -6.52 -10.56
C LEU A 5 18.40 -7.91 -11.22
N VAL A 6 17.34 -8.70 -11.19
CA VAL A 6 17.34 -10.04 -11.79
C VAL A 6 17.37 -9.93 -13.31
N PRO A 7 18.41 -10.47 -13.99
CA PRO A 7 18.51 -10.40 -15.44
C PRO A 7 17.25 -10.89 -16.16
N PHE A 8 16.90 -10.25 -17.27
CA PHE A 8 15.66 -10.55 -17.99
C PHE A 8 15.63 -11.91 -18.70
N ASP A 9 16.80 -12.52 -18.88
CA ASP A 9 17.00 -13.88 -19.41
C ASP A 9 16.97 -14.95 -18.31
N SER A 10 16.79 -14.56 -17.05
CA SER A 10 16.64 -15.50 -15.94
C SER A 10 15.30 -16.24 -15.98
N ASP A 11 15.34 -17.54 -15.68
CA ASP A 11 14.15 -18.40 -15.52
C ASP A 11 13.25 -17.96 -14.35
N LEU A 12 13.76 -17.13 -13.43
CA LEU A 12 12.98 -16.60 -12.30
C LEU A 12 11.73 -15.83 -12.77
N TRP A 13 11.77 -15.22 -13.96
CA TRP A 13 10.62 -14.49 -14.53
C TRP A 13 9.44 -15.39 -14.91
N ASP A 14 9.66 -16.69 -15.03
CA ASP A 14 8.63 -17.70 -15.30
C ASP A 14 8.22 -18.45 -14.02
N ILE A 15 8.98 -18.30 -12.92
CA ILE A 15 8.71 -18.87 -11.60
C ILE A 15 7.93 -17.88 -10.71
N TYR A 16 8.33 -16.61 -10.73
CA TYR A 16 7.74 -15.54 -9.93
C TYR A 16 6.82 -14.69 -10.80
N THR A 17 5.54 -15.01 -10.78
CA THR A 17 4.52 -14.47 -11.70
C THR A 17 3.50 -13.58 -11.00
N GLY A 18 2.84 -12.72 -11.77
CA GLY A 18 1.66 -11.98 -11.34
C GLY A 18 0.38 -12.79 -11.56
N ALA A 19 -0.75 -12.12 -11.35
CA ALA A 19 -2.09 -12.67 -11.57
C ALA A 19 -2.30 -13.25 -12.98
N TYR A 20 -1.63 -12.69 -13.99
CA TYR A 20 -1.80 -13.04 -15.39
C TYR A 20 -0.52 -13.63 -16.02
N GLY A 21 0.40 -14.15 -15.18
CA GLY A 21 1.63 -14.80 -15.63
C GLY A 21 2.87 -13.91 -15.50
N SER A 22 3.84 -14.11 -16.38
CA SER A 22 5.12 -13.37 -16.34
C SER A 22 4.90 -11.88 -16.58
N VAL A 23 5.50 -11.04 -15.73
CA VAL A 23 5.47 -9.57 -15.83
C VAL A 23 6.72 -8.98 -16.49
N ARG A 24 7.58 -9.85 -17.03
CA ARG A 24 8.89 -9.49 -17.60
C ARG A 24 8.77 -8.43 -18.70
N THR A 25 7.76 -8.54 -19.55
CA THR A 25 7.57 -7.62 -20.69
C THR A 25 7.30 -6.21 -20.21
N GLU A 26 6.38 -6.05 -19.27
CA GLU A 26 6.04 -4.75 -18.69
C GLU A 26 7.26 -4.11 -18.03
N VAL A 27 8.03 -4.87 -17.24
CA VAL A 27 9.26 -4.35 -16.60
C VAL A 27 10.29 -3.92 -17.64
N LYS A 28 10.49 -4.71 -18.73
CA LYS A 28 11.39 -4.32 -19.83
C LYS A 28 10.98 -3.00 -20.47
N ILE A 29 9.69 -2.81 -20.72
CA ILE A 29 9.15 -1.56 -21.31
C ILE A 29 9.45 -0.39 -20.38
N LEU A 30 9.19 -0.56 -19.07
CA LEU A 30 9.39 0.50 -18.08
C LEU A 30 10.86 0.88 -17.87
N MET A 31 11.77 -0.07 -18.08
CA MET A 31 13.23 0.17 -18.06
C MET A 31 13.79 0.76 -19.36
N GLY A 32 12.98 0.82 -20.40
CA GLY A 32 13.30 1.58 -21.61
C GLY A 32 12.89 3.06 -21.51
N HIS A 33 13.11 3.79 -22.60
CA HIS A 33 12.65 5.17 -22.71
C HIS A 33 11.16 5.25 -23.07
N LYS A 34 10.41 6.07 -22.34
CA LYS A 34 8.97 6.32 -22.55
C LYS A 34 8.59 6.66 -24.00
N LYS A 35 9.42 7.46 -24.69
CA LYS A 35 9.16 7.92 -26.08
C LYS A 35 9.34 6.82 -27.13
N THR A 36 10.06 5.76 -26.79
CA THR A 36 10.37 4.64 -27.68
C THR A 36 9.87 3.32 -27.10
N ALA A 37 8.89 3.40 -26.19
CA ALA A 37 8.26 2.23 -25.62
C ALA A 37 7.65 1.40 -26.77
N PRO A 38 7.99 0.11 -26.90
CA PRO A 38 7.33 -0.72 -27.89
C PRO A 38 5.84 -0.85 -27.53
N PRO A 39 5.00 -1.27 -28.49
CA PRO A 39 3.59 -1.53 -28.23
C PRO A 39 3.43 -2.39 -26.99
N SER A 40 2.66 -1.88 -26.04
CA SER A 40 2.21 -2.65 -24.90
C SER A 40 1.18 -3.68 -25.38
N GLY A 41 1.09 -4.82 -24.70
CA GLY A 41 0.05 -5.82 -24.98
C GLY A 41 -1.36 -5.26 -24.74
N GLU A 42 -2.37 -6.14 -24.76
CA GLU A 42 -3.74 -5.72 -24.45
C GLU A 42 -3.84 -5.05 -23.07
N LYS A 43 -4.62 -3.97 -22.98
CA LYS A 43 -4.92 -3.29 -21.71
C LYS A 43 -5.69 -4.26 -20.80
N LEU A 44 -5.12 -4.60 -19.65
CA LEU A 44 -5.80 -5.42 -18.64
C LEU A 44 -6.96 -4.65 -18.00
N ARG A 45 -6.78 -3.35 -17.77
CA ARG A 45 -7.84 -2.42 -17.31
C ARG A 45 -8.79 -2.02 -18.45
N ARG A 46 -9.58 -2.99 -18.94
CA ARG A 46 -10.47 -2.83 -20.11
C ARG A 46 -11.51 -1.71 -19.98
N LEU A 47 -11.89 -1.34 -18.75
CA LEU A 47 -12.89 -0.31 -18.47
C LEU A 47 -12.31 1.12 -18.35
N SER A 48 -10.99 1.30 -18.49
CA SER A 48 -10.38 2.62 -18.49
C SER A 48 -10.64 3.32 -19.84
N ALA A 49 -11.58 4.26 -19.87
CA ALA A 49 -11.91 5.05 -21.08
C ALA A 49 -10.79 6.01 -21.53
N GLN A 50 -9.75 6.23 -20.71
CA GLN A 50 -8.63 7.10 -21.07
C GLN A 50 -7.71 6.47 -22.12
N GLU A 51 -7.42 7.24 -23.17
CA GLU A 51 -6.30 6.98 -24.06
C GLU A 51 -4.98 7.13 -23.29
N LYS A 52 -4.12 6.12 -23.41
CA LYS A 52 -2.85 6.00 -22.68
C LYS A 52 -1.81 5.50 -23.67
N GLY A 53 -0.60 6.04 -23.60
CA GLY A 53 0.53 5.54 -24.37
C GLY A 53 1.06 4.22 -23.80
N ASP A 54 1.83 3.48 -24.59
CA ASP A 54 2.29 2.13 -24.26
C ASP A 54 3.04 2.03 -22.94
N TYR A 55 3.86 3.02 -22.62
CA TYR A 55 4.60 3.06 -21.37
C TYR A 55 3.66 3.10 -20.14
N GLN A 56 2.55 3.84 -20.24
CA GLN A 56 1.57 3.91 -19.14
C GLN A 56 0.69 2.67 -19.09
N ILE A 57 0.37 2.07 -20.23
CA ILE A 57 -0.33 0.78 -20.29
C ILE A 57 0.53 -0.32 -19.66
N ALA A 58 1.84 -0.36 -19.96
CA ALA A 58 2.75 -1.31 -19.34
C ALA A 58 2.80 -1.15 -17.82
N PHE A 59 2.85 0.09 -17.32
CA PHE A 59 2.76 0.35 -15.88
C PHE A 59 1.43 -0.12 -15.27
N ASP A 60 0.30 0.21 -15.90
CA ASP A 60 -1.02 -0.21 -15.43
C ASP A 60 -1.16 -1.74 -15.44
N ASN A 61 -0.68 -2.42 -16.48
CA ASN A 61 -0.71 -3.88 -16.59
C ASN A 61 0.20 -4.54 -15.56
N LEU A 62 1.37 -3.97 -15.30
CA LEU A 62 2.25 -4.42 -14.23
C LEU A 62 1.56 -4.31 -12.87
N CYS A 63 0.93 -3.16 -12.60
CA CYS A 63 0.17 -2.95 -11.38
C CYS A 63 -0.94 -4.00 -11.24
N GLU A 64 -1.78 -4.19 -12.26
CA GLU A 64 -2.84 -5.21 -12.20
C GLU A 64 -2.29 -6.60 -11.91
N ASN A 65 -1.13 -6.97 -12.47
CA ASN A 65 -0.50 -8.26 -12.17
C ASN A 65 -0.04 -8.41 -10.71
N LEU A 66 0.34 -7.32 -10.06
CA LEU A 66 0.99 -7.34 -8.73
C LEU A 66 0.02 -7.25 -7.55
N TRP A 67 -1.22 -6.80 -7.78
CA TRP A 67 -2.21 -6.66 -6.70
C TRP A 67 -3.66 -6.90 -7.17
N HIS A 68 -3.86 -7.72 -8.21
CA HIS A 68 -5.20 -8.11 -8.63
C HIS A 68 -6.03 -8.61 -7.45
N GLN A 69 -7.25 -8.11 -7.32
CA GLN A 69 -8.16 -8.45 -6.20
C GLN A 69 -7.52 -8.25 -4.81
N THR A 70 -6.57 -7.30 -4.67
CA THR A 70 -5.86 -7.02 -3.41
C THR A 70 -5.07 -8.23 -2.88
N SER A 71 -4.71 -9.17 -3.76
CA SER A 71 -3.89 -10.35 -3.43
C SER A 71 -2.41 -10.06 -3.55
N PHE A 72 -1.58 -10.80 -2.80
CA PHE A 72 -0.13 -10.75 -2.93
C PHE A 72 0.34 -11.66 -4.07
N TYR A 73 1.24 -11.16 -4.92
CA TYR A 73 1.86 -11.95 -6.00
C TYR A 73 3.38 -11.94 -5.90
N ASN A 74 3.99 -13.12 -6.04
CA ASN A 74 5.42 -13.32 -5.85
C ASN A 74 6.30 -12.61 -6.91
N ALA A 75 5.74 -12.22 -8.06
CA ALA A 75 6.42 -11.31 -8.98
C ALA A 75 6.93 -10.02 -8.31
N LEU A 76 6.32 -9.58 -7.21
CA LEU A 76 6.75 -8.40 -6.47
C LEU A 76 8.20 -8.50 -5.97
N TYR A 77 8.69 -9.70 -5.65
CA TYR A 77 10.08 -9.93 -5.24
C TYR A 77 11.08 -9.55 -6.34
N LEU A 78 10.74 -9.84 -7.59
CA LEU A 78 11.54 -9.43 -8.75
C LEU A 78 11.36 -7.94 -9.06
N VAL A 79 10.13 -7.46 -8.98
CA VAL A 79 9.74 -6.15 -9.52
C VAL A 79 10.12 -4.98 -8.61
N MET A 80 10.03 -5.12 -7.28
CA MET A 80 10.26 -4.00 -6.36
C MET A 80 11.63 -3.32 -6.57
N PRO A 81 12.74 -4.04 -6.75
CA PRO A 81 14.02 -3.44 -7.12
C PRO A 81 13.97 -2.56 -8.39
N TYR A 82 13.33 -3.06 -9.45
CA TYR A 82 13.17 -2.30 -10.69
C TYR A 82 12.33 -1.04 -10.51
N MET A 83 11.27 -1.11 -9.71
CA MET A 83 10.40 0.03 -9.45
C MET A 83 11.10 1.12 -8.63
N VAL A 84 11.98 0.73 -7.72
CA VAL A 84 12.83 1.68 -7.00
C VAL A 84 13.86 2.33 -7.93
N THR A 85 14.47 1.57 -8.84
CA THR A 85 15.34 2.15 -9.88
C THR A 85 14.56 3.11 -10.80
N LEU A 86 13.32 2.76 -11.18
CA LEU A 86 12.47 3.66 -11.94
C LEU A 86 12.16 4.93 -11.15
N LEU A 87 11.84 4.81 -9.86
CA LEU A 87 11.56 5.94 -8.99
C LEU A 87 12.75 6.92 -8.94
N GLU A 88 13.97 6.40 -8.86
CA GLU A 88 15.20 7.21 -8.90
C GLU A 88 15.38 7.98 -10.19
N GLN A 89 15.10 7.33 -11.31
CA GLN A 89 15.12 7.99 -12.60
C GLN A 89 14.10 9.14 -12.62
N LYS A 90 12.86 8.89 -12.16
CA LYS A 90 11.78 9.90 -12.17
C LYS A 90 12.03 11.03 -11.19
N GLU A 91 12.69 10.75 -10.07
CA GLU A 91 13.22 11.76 -9.15
C GLU A 91 14.24 12.68 -9.86
N SER A 92 15.20 12.11 -10.59
CA SER A 92 16.20 12.89 -11.35
C SER A 92 15.60 13.71 -12.50
N GLU A 93 14.47 13.25 -13.05
CA GLU A 93 13.70 13.96 -14.08
C GLU A 93 12.74 15.01 -13.47
N HIS A 94 12.66 15.12 -12.13
CA HIS A 94 11.69 15.94 -11.40
C HIS A 94 10.23 15.65 -11.80
N ASP A 95 9.93 14.40 -12.17
CA ASP A 95 8.60 13.98 -12.63
C ASP A 95 7.72 13.60 -11.43
N PHE A 96 6.95 14.56 -10.94
CA PHE A 96 6.08 14.39 -9.78
C PHE A 96 5.03 13.29 -10.01
N ASP A 97 4.37 13.29 -11.17
CA ASP A 97 3.26 12.38 -11.45
C ASP A 97 3.73 10.92 -11.48
N TRP A 98 4.91 10.66 -12.06
CA TRP A 98 5.47 9.32 -12.06
C TRP A 98 6.00 8.88 -10.69
N GLN A 99 6.63 9.78 -9.94
CA GLN A 99 7.02 9.46 -8.56
C GLN A 99 5.81 9.11 -7.71
N LEU A 100 4.73 9.91 -7.79
CA LEU A 100 3.46 9.65 -7.13
C LEU A 100 2.88 8.30 -7.55
N ALA A 101 2.81 8.03 -8.86
CA ALA A 101 2.25 6.79 -9.39
C ALA A 101 3.01 5.55 -8.91
N ILE A 102 4.35 5.57 -8.94
CA ILE A 102 5.19 4.45 -8.51
C ILE A 102 5.05 4.22 -7.00
N ILE A 103 5.13 5.28 -6.18
CA ILE A 103 4.99 5.17 -4.73
C ILE A 103 3.59 4.63 -4.38
N SER A 104 2.54 5.16 -5.00
CA SER A 104 1.16 4.68 -4.81
C SER A 104 1.06 3.19 -5.15
N ALA A 105 1.46 2.79 -6.35
CA ALA A 105 1.35 1.40 -6.79
C ALA A 105 2.12 0.44 -5.90
N MET A 106 3.38 0.75 -5.56
CA MET A 106 4.21 -0.12 -4.72
C MET A 106 3.70 -0.19 -3.28
N GLY A 107 3.17 0.91 -2.74
CA GLY A 107 2.55 0.88 -1.43
C GLY A 107 1.28 0.03 -1.40
N ILE A 108 0.44 0.08 -2.43
CA ILE A 108 -0.72 -0.80 -2.56
C ILE A 108 -0.30 -2.28 -2.68
N CYS A 109 0.75 -2.58 -3.46
CA CYS A 109 1.29 -3.94 -3.53
C CYS A 109 1.80 -4.41 -2.15
N LEU A 110 2.45 -3.54 -1.38
CA LEU A 110 2.90 -3.86 -0.01
C LEU A 110 1.76 -3.98 1.00
N ALA A 111 0.61 -3.35 0.74
CA ALA A 111 -0.59 -3.50 1.54
C ALA A 111 -1.36 -4.79 1.20
N SER A 112 -1.14 -5.39 0.03
CA SER A 112 -1.97 -6.50 -0.44
C SER A 112 -1.62 -7.81 0.28
N ALA A 113 -2.58 -8.35 1.02
CA ALA A 113 -2.55 -9.65 1.69
C ALA A 113 -1.25 -9.94 2.46
N PRO A 114 -0.94 -9.18 3.54
CA PRO A 114 0.32 -9.30 4.28
C PRO A 114 0.55 -10.70 4.88
N ASP A 115 -0.51 -11.42 5.24
CA ASP A 115 -0.44 -12.81 5.75
C ASP A 115 0.06 -13.82 4.69
N TRP A 116 -0.03 -13.45 3.41
CA TRP A 116 0.47 -14.22 2.27
C TRP A 116 1.85 -13.74 1.79
N ASN A 117 2.47 -12.79 2.49
CA ASN A 117 3.87 -12.44 2.30
C ASN A 117 4.75 -13.57 2.87
N GLU A 118 4.87 -14.64 2.09
CA GLU A 118 5.57 -15.85 2.44
C GLU A 118 7.07 -15.72 2.16
N GLU A 119 7.73 -14.68 2.70
CA GLU A 119 9.19 -14.59 2.64
C GLU A 119 9.84 -15.87 3.18
N SER A 120 9.17 -16.55 4.11
CA SER A 120 9.56 -17.86 4.67
C SER A 120 9.55 -19.01 3.66
N ARG A 121 8.83 -18.89 2.54
CA ARG A 121 8.79 -19.87 1.45
C ARG A 121 9.75 -19.54 0.31
N ILE A 122 10.51 -18.46 0.43
CA ILE A 122 11.58 -18.11 -0.50
C ILE A 122 12.90 -18.48 0.13
N GLU A 123 13.69 -19.26 -0.62
CA GLU A 123 15.06 -19.56 -0.22
C GLU A 123 15.84 -18.26 0.03
N PRO A 124 16.40 -18.06 1.23
CA PRO A 124 17.21 -16.90 1.52
C PRO A 124 18.37 -16.78 0.51
N GLY A 125 18.51 -15.60 -0.09
CA GLY A 125 19.53 -15.34 -1.10
C GLY A 125 19.40 -13.95 -1.72
N ASP A 126 20.18 -13.72 -2.78
CA ASP A 126 20.31 -12.43 -3.46
C ASP A 126 18.97 -11.79 -3.84
N LEU A 127 17.97 -12.59 -4.23
CA LEU A 127 16.63 -12.13 -4.58
C LEU A 127 15.92 -11.50 -3.39
N LEU A 128 15.78 -12.23 -2.29
CA LEU A 128 15.07 -11.79 -1.10
C LEU A 128 15.81 -10.61 -0.44
N GLU A 129 17.14 -10.63 -0.43
CA GLU A 129 17.96 -9.53 0.06
C GLU A 129 17.78 -8.25 -0.78
N SER A 130 17.75 -8.38 -2.10
CA SER A 130 17.51 -7.24 -3.00
C SER A 130 16.10 -6.69 -2.84
N TYR A 131 15.09 -7.55 -2.70
CA TYR A 131 13.73 -7.13 -2.38
C TYR A 131 13.68 -6.34 -1.06
N ARG A 132 14.21 -6.88 0.04
CA ARG A 132 14.23 -6.19 1.35
C ARG A 132 14.95 -4.84 1.29
N LEU A 133 16.08 -4.78 0.59
CA LEU A 133 16.82 -3.54 0.40
C LEU A 133 16.02 -2.52 -0.43
N SER A 134 15.34 -2.98 -1.49
CA SER A 134 14.48 -2.13 -2.32
C SER A 134 13.31 -1.54 -1.51
N VAL A 135 12.64 -2.32 -0.67
CA VAL A 135 11.58 -1.85 0.23
C VAL A 135 12.11 -0.79 1.20
N LYS A 136 13.29 -1.00 1.80
CA LYS A 136 13.92 0.00 2.67
C LYS A 136 14.21 1.29 1.91
N LYS A 137 14.68 1.19 0.67
CA LYS A 137 15.00 2.34 -0.18
C LYS A 137 13.74 3.09 -0.63
N LEU A 138 12.66 2.36 -0.96
CA LEU A 138 11.34 2.93 -1.21
C LEU A 138 10.87 3.74 0.01
N LYS A 139 10.98 3.18 1.22
CA LYS A 139 10.62 3.87 2.47
C LYS A 139 11.30 5.23 2.60
N GLU A 140 12.62 5.29 2.44
CA GLU A 140 13.36 6.55 2.56
C GLU A 140 12.98 7.55 1.46
N LYS A 141 12.80 7.10 0.21
CA LYS A 141 12.36 7.97 -0.88
C LYS A 141 10.95 8.50 -0.68
N THR A 142 10.04 7.67 -0.17
CA THR A 142 8.67 8.10 0.15
C THR A 142 8.66 9.18 1.23
N LYS A 143 9.51 9.09 2.26
CA LYS A 143 9.64 10.16 3.27
C LYS A 143 10.08 11.49 2.64
N VAL A 144 11.10 11.45 1.78
CA VAL A 144 11.62 12.63 1.08
C VAL A 144 10.57 13.23 0.16
N PHE A 145 9.91 12.39 -0.64
CA PHE A 145 8.85 12.79 -1.56
C PHE A 145 7.68 13.45 -0.82
N LEU A 146 7.18 12.80 0.23
CA LEU A 146 6.09 13.33 1.06
C LEU A 146 6.44 14.70 1.63
N SER A 147 7.60 14.80 2.30
CA SER A 147 8.03 16.03 2.97
C SER A 147 8.18 17.21 2.00
N SER A 148 8.52 16.93 0.74
CA SER A 148 8.77 17.97 -0.28
C SER A 148 7.53 18.36 -1.08
N HIS A 149 6.45 17.58 -1.03
CA HIS A 149 5.31 17.74 -1.94
C HIS A 149 3.93 17.76 -1.25
N LEU A 150 3.85 17.98 0.06
CA LEU A 150 2.57 18.05 0.80
C LEU A 150 1.54 18.98 0.14
N ASP A 151 1.98 20.15 -0.33
CA ASP A 151 1.11 21.14 -1.01
C ASP A 151 0.58 20.67 -2.36
N GLN A 152 1.34 19.84 -3.09
CA GLN A 152 0.88 19.26 -4.35
C GLN A 152 -0.08 18.10 -4.09
N ILE A 153 0.24 17.27 -3.07
CA ILE A 153 -0.59 16.14 -2.64
C ILE A 153 -1.97 16.62 -2.16
N SER A 154 -2.05 17.75 -1.45
CA SER A 154 -3.33 18.29 -0.97
C SER A 154 -4.29 18.68 -2.10
N ARG A 155 -3.76 18.99 -3.29
CA ARG A 155 -4.51 19.41 -4.49
C ARG A 155 -4.90 18.26 -5.42
N LEU A 156 -4.47 17.03 -5.12
CA LEU A 156 -4.87 15.85 -5.90
C LEU A 156 -6.37 15.61 -5.82
N GLU A 157 -6.95 15.00 -6.84
CA GLU A 157 -8.34 14.56 -6.75
C GLU A 157 -8.51 13.51 -5.63
N SER A 158 -9.69 13.50 -5.00
CA SER A 158 -9.98 12.69 -3.81
C SER A 158 -9.56 11.22 -3.97
N ARG A 159 -9.84 10.60 -5.13
CA ARG A 159 -9.49 9.19 -5.39
C ARG A 159 -7.99 8.95 -5.40
N LYS A 160 -7.22 9.72 -6.19
CA LYS A 160 -5.74 9.58 -6.22
C LYS A 160 -5.11 9.91 -4.88
N ARG A 161 -5.64 10.93 -4.19
CA ARG A 161 -5.19 11.29 -2.85
C ARG A 161 -5.41 10.13 -1.88
N GLY A 162 -6.60 9.51 -1.90
CA GLY A 162 -6.93 8.34 -1.08
C GLY A 162 -6.00 7.15 -1.36
N GLU A 163 -5.78 6.82 -2.63
CA GLU A 163 -4.85 5.75 -3.06
C GLU A 163 -3.42 6.01 -2.54
N PHE A 164 -2.91 7.22 -2.72
CA PHE A 164 -1.58 7.59 -2.22
C PHE A 164 -1.49 7.54 -0.69
N LEU A 165 -2.52 8.02 0.02
CA LEU A 165 -2.57 7.96 1.48
C LEU A 165 -2.56 6.50 1.99
N THR A 166 -3.30 5.59 1.35
CA THR A 166 -3.20 4.15 1.68
C THR A 166 -1.78 3.63 1.48
N ALA A 167 -1.14 3.99 0.36
CA ALA A 167 0.23 3.59 0.07
C ALA A 167 1.23 4.11 1.13
N LEU A 168 1.05 5.33 1.64
CA LEU A 168 1.87 5.86 2.73
C LEU A 168 1.76 5.01 4.00
N MET A 169 0.55 4.62 4.40
CA MET A 169 0.36 3.75 5.57
C MET A 169 1.10 2.42 5.38
N ALA A 170 1.05 1.83 4.19
CA ALA A 170 1.72 0.56 3.90
C ALA A 170 3.27 0.66 3.86
N ILE A 171 3.80 1.76 3.35
CA ILE A 171 5.25 1.95 3.19
C ILE A 171 5.90 2.44 4.49
N LEU A 172 5.27 3.42 5.15
CA LEU A 172 5.85 4.12 6.29
C LEU A 172 5.34 3.61 7.64
N GLY A 173 4.10 3.11 7.68
CA GLY A 173 3.39 2.70 8.90
C GLY A 173 3.15 1.20 8.99
N ASP A 174 1.89 0.82 9.24
CA ASP A 174 1.45 -0.57 9.43
C ASP A 174 0.79 -1.11 8.14
N ARG A 175 1.41 -2.14 7.54
CA ARG A 175 0.93 -2.80 6.32
C ARG A 175 -0.41 -3.50 6.51
N GLU A 176 -0.62 -4.17 7.64
CA GLU A 176 -1.89 -4.82 7.96
C GLU A 176 -2.98 -3.77 8.15
N ALA A 177 -2.67 -2.66 8.83
CA ALA A 177 -3.63 -1.56 8.92
C ALA A 177 -3.97 -1.00 7.53
N ALA A 178 -2.98 -0.82 6.64
CA ALA A 178 -3.24 -0.37 5.26
C ALA A 178 -4.10 -1.37 4.47
N PHE A 179 -3.87 -2.68 4.64
CA PHE A 179 -4.68 -3.73 4.04
C PHE A 179 -6.14 -3.65 4.51
N LEU A 180 -6.34 -3.60 5.82
CA LEU A 180 -7.66 -3.54 6.44
C LEU A 180 -8.43 -2.29 6.03
N LEU A 181 -7.77 -1.14 6.00
CA LEU A 181 -8.37 0.12 5.55
C LEU A 181 -8.75 0.09 4.06
N THR A 182 -8.01 -0.67 3.25
CA THR A 182 -8.37 -0.93 1.84
C THR A 182 -9.63 -1.77 1.75
N LEU A 183 -9.67 -2.91 2.45
CA LEU A 183 -10.79 -3.86 2.39
C LEU A 183 -12.08 -3.30 2.98
N SER A 184 -11.98 -2.52 4.05
CA SER A 184 -13.16 -1.97 4.73
C SER A 184 -13.71 -0.71 4.07
N ALA A 185 -13.17 -0.30 2.93
CA ALA A 185 -13.43 1.00 2.30
C ALA A 185 -13.27 2.19 3.28
N ARG A 186 -12.47 2.00 4.34
CA ARG A 186 -12.27 2.95 5.46
C ARG A 186 -13.53 3.28 6.27
N GLU A 187 -14.60 2.50 6.13
CA GLU A 187 -15.88 2.69 6.83
C GLU A 187 -16.26 1.47 7.67
N GLY A 188 -15.99 0.26 7.15
CA GLY A 188 -16.26 -1.00 7.83
C GLY A 188 -15.28 -1.29 8.97
N CYS A 189 -15.79 -1.91 10.02
CA CYS A 189 -15.04 -2.37 11.18
C CYS A 189 -15.52 -3.78 11.56
N PRO A 190 -15.25 -4.80 10.75
CA PRO A 190 -15.53 -6.17 11.16
C PRO A 190 -14.64 -6.51 12.37
N LEU A 191 -15.23 -6.99 13.46
CA LEU A 191 -14.50 -7.28 14.69
C LEU A 191 -14.61 -8.75 15.06
N LEU A 192 -13.51 -9.36 15.50
CA LEU A 192 -13.51 -10.67 16.16
C LEU A 192 -12.77 -10.59 17.49
N CYS A 193 -13.44 -10.95 18.58
CA CYS A 193 -12.79 -11.13 19.87
C CYS A 193 -12.11 -12.49 19.92
N GLY A 194 -10.79 -12.52 19.77
CA GLY A 194 -10.01 -13.76 19.89
C GLY A 194 -10.08 -14.45 21.26
N ARG A 195 -10.69 -13.83 22.29
CA ARG A 195 -10.84 -14.41 23.64
C ARG A 195 -12.14 -15.22 23.82
N CYS A 196 -13.27 -14.70 23.37
CA CYS A 196 -14.58 -15.36 23.57
C CYS A 196 -15.30 -15.71 22.26
N GLY A 197 -14.76 -15.32 21.11
CA GLY A 197 -15.37 -15.56 19.80
C GLY A 197 -16.45 -14.57 19.41
N PHE A 198 -16.71 -13.52 20.21
CA PHE A 198 -17.65 -12.45 19.82
C PHE A 198 -17.28 -11.89 18.44
N GLY A 199 -18.20 -11.95 17.49
CA GLY A 199 -18.05 -11.45 16.14
C GLY A 199 -19.02 -10.30 15.84
N CYS A 200 -18.54 -9.26 15.16
CA CYS A 200 -19.37 -8.17 14.66
C CYS A 200 -18.96 -7.86 13.22
N GLU A 201 -19.59 -8.51 12.25
CA GLU A 201 -19.24 -8.37 10.83
C GLU A 201 -19.65 -7.01 10.26
N ASN A 202 -20.77 -6.46 10.73
CA ASN A 202 -21.39 -5.22 10.23
C ASN A 202 -21.02 -3.98 11.06
N GLY A 203 -19.90 -4.02 11.80
CA GLY A 203 -19.41 -2.84 12.52
C GLY A 203 -19.08 -1.72 11.53
N SER A 204 -19.44 -0.47 11.86
CA SER A 204 -19.17 0.69 11.00
C SER A 204 -18.96 1.95 11.82
N LEU A 205 -17.94 2.73 11.48
CA LEU A 205 -17.69 4.03 12.12
C LEU A 205 -18.72 5.09 11.72
N ASP A 206 -19.53 4.87 10.71
CA ASP A 206 -20.61 5.81 10.39
C ASP A 206 -21.86 5.58 11.26
N ASN A 207 -21.96 4.41 11.92
CA ASN A 207 -22.99 4.15 12.93
C ASN A 207 -22.61 4.82 14.28
N PRO A 208 -23.39 5.81 14.76
CA PRO A 208 -23.13 6.47 16.04
C PRO A 208 -23.11 5.52 17.24
N GLU A 209 -24.05 4.56 17.30
CA GLU A 209 -24.14 3.60 18.42
C GLU A 209 -22.91 2.69 18.48
N PHE A 210 -22.36 2.34 17.32
CA PHE A 210 -21.12 1.58 17.25
C PHE A 210 -19.93 2.42 17.71
N ARG A 211 -19.83 3.68 17.27
CA ARG A 211 -18.78 4.60 17.69
C ARG A 211 -18.77 4.87 19.19
N GLU A 212 -19.93 4.95 19.83
CA GLU A 212 -20.04 5.17 21.28
C GLU A 212 -19.41 4.03 22.11
N ARG A 213 -19.22 2.85 21.51
CA ARG A 213 -18.53 1.70 22.15
C ARG A 213 -17.01 1.79 22.07
N ILE A 214 -16.48 2.78 21.36
CA ILE A 214 -15.05 2.97 21.13
C ILE A 214 -14.62 4.24 21.85
N THR A 215 -13.60 4.12 22.69
CA THR A 215 -12.89 5.30 23.20
C THR A 215 -11.82 5.69 22.19
N PRO A 216 -11.95 6.81 21.45
CA PRO A 216 -10.98 7.20 20.43
C PRO A 216 -9.60 7.42 21.07
N ALA A 217 -8.54 7.06 20.35
CA ALA A 217 -7.18 7.31 20.78
C ALA A 217 -6.88 8.81 20.75
N PRO A 218 -6.13 9.34 21.73
CA PRO A 218 -5.75 10.75 21.72
C PRO A 218 -4.80 11.03 20.56
N GLU A 219 -5.15 12.01 19.73
CA GLU A 219 -4.28 12.48 18.67
C GLU A 219 -3.20 13.39 19.23
N LYS A 220 -1.99 13.26 18.67
CA LYS A 220 -0.86 14.13 18.99
C LYS A 220 -0.43 14.87 17.73
N PRO A 221 0.02 16.13 17.85
CA PRO A 221 0.56 16.86 16.72
C PRO A 221 1.81 16.16 16.17
N TRP A 222 1.85 16.01 14.84
CA TRP A 222 3.04 15.49 14.15
C TRP A 222 4.10 16.58 13.96
N ASP A 223 5.35 16.25 14.28
CA ASP A 223 6.52 17.14 14.14
C ASP A 223 6.96 17.36 12.69
N GLY A 224 6.38 16.62 11.74
CA GLY A 224 6.75 16.66 10.32
C GLY A 224 8.01 15.86 9.98
N LYS A 225 8.55 15.06 10.91
CA LYS A 225 9.84 14.36 10.75
C LYS A 225 9.80 12.89 11.19
N SER A 226 9.27 12.57 12.37
CA SER A 226 9.23 11.19 12.85
C SER A 226 8.10 10.41 12.18
N PHE A 227 8.37 9.17 11.78
CA PHE A 227 7.38 8.26 11.20
C PHE A 227 7.17 7.02 12.08
N ASP A 228 7.52 7.11 13.37
CA ASP A 228 7.59 5.94 14.26
C ASP A 228 6.24 5.56 14.85
N ASP A 229 5.34 6.53 15.06
CA ASP A 229 3.97 6.32 15.55
C ASP A 229 2.95 6.61 14.44
N PRO A 230 2.37 5.58 13.80
CA PRO A 230 1.38 5.72 12.72
C PRO A 230 0.19 6.61 13.05
N LEU A 231 -0.36 6.55 14.28
CA LEU A 231 -1.49 7.40 14.65
C LEU A 231 -1.09 8.87 14.58
N THR A 232 0.07 9.22 15.14
CA THR A 232 0.57 10.60 15.18
C THR A 232 0.92 11.12 13.79
N TRP A 233 1.84 10.45 13.07
CA TRP A 233 2.34 11.01 11.81
C TRP A 233 1.28 10.96 10.70
N TYR A 234 0.49 9.90 10.62
CA TYR A 234 -0.50 9.77 9.55
C TYR A 234 -1.68 10.72 9.76
N SER A 235 -2.18 10.89 11.00
CA SER A 235 -3.17 11.93 11.32
C SER A 235 -2.63 13.32 10.94
N GLY A 236 -1.37 13.61 11.30
CA GLY A 236 -0.71 14.86 10.91
C GLY A 236 -0.63 15.09 9.39
N VAL A 237 -0.34 14.04 8.61
CA VAL A 237 -0.36 14.11 7.14
C VAL A 237 -1.78 14.36 6.63
N LEU A 238 -2.77 13.62 7.15
CA LEU A 238 -4.18 13.74 6.74
C LEU A 238 -4.70 15.17 6.94
N HIS A 239 -4.45 15.78 8.09
CA HIS A 239 -4.79 17.19 8.33
C HIS A 239 -4.10 18.13 7.34
N ARG A 240 -2.80 17.95 7.08
CA ARG A 240 -2.06 18.83 6.15
C ARG A 240 -2.55 18.73 4.70
N VAL A 241 -3.13 17.60 4.31
CA VAL A 241 -3.68 17.41 2.96
C VAL A 241 -5.19 17.68 2.87
N GLY A 242 -5.81 18.16 3.95
CA GLY A 242 -7.24 18.48 4.01
C GLY A 242 -8.14 17.24 4.00
N ALA A 243 -7.70 16.16 4.64
CA ALA A 243 -8.42 14.89 4.82
C ALA A 243 -8.83 14.72 6.29
N ASP A 244 -9.47 15.74 6.88
CA ASP A 244 -9.80 15.80 8.31
C ASP A 244 -10.82 14.74 8.74
N ALA A 245 -11.72 14.33 7.84
CA ALA A 245 -12.68 13.26 8.11
C ALA A 245 -11.98 11.91 8.28
N GLU A 246 -10.98 11.63 7.44
CA GLU A 246 -10.13 10.45 7.54
C GLU A 246 -9.24 10.50 8.79
N ALA A 247 -8.69 11.66 9.15
CA ALA A 247 -7.93 11.84 10.39
C ALA A 247 -8.81 11.50 11.61
N SER A 248 -10.01 12.06 11.66
CA SER A 248 -10.98 11.81 12.74
C SER A 248 -11.32 10.32 12.87
N ARG A 249 -11.47 9.59 11.75
CA ARG A 249 -11.72 8.14 11.75
C ARG A 249 -10.50 7.34 12.23
N LEU A 250 -9.28 7.78 11.94
CA LEU A 250 -8.04 7.13 12.36
C LEU A 250 -7.99 6.98 13.90
N ALA A 251 -8.40 8.02 14.64
CA ALA A 251 -8.48 7.98 16.09
C ALA A 251 -9.38 6.84 16.62
N TYR A 252 -10.44 6.47 15.88
CA TYR A 252 -11.30 5.33 16.26
C TYR A 252 -10.66 3.98 15.94
N TYR A 253 -9.97 3.85 14.81
CA TYR A 253 -9.26 2.62 14.45
C TYR A 253 -8.16 2.25 15.47
N TYR A 254 -7.44 3.26 15.97
CA TYR A 254 -6.47 3.10 17.06
C TYR A 254 -7.11 3.19 18.45
N GLY A 255 -8.40 3.52 18.52
CA GLY A 255 -9.18 3.65 19.74
C GLY A 255 -9.49 2.31 20.38
N THR A 256 -9.80 2.34 21.67
CA THR A 256 -10.07 1.13 22.46
C THR A 256 -11.53 0.71 22.32
N PHE A 257 -11.76 -0.50 21.80
CA PHE A 257 -13.04 -1.19 21.84
C PHE A 257 -13.10 -2.13 23.05
N THR A 258 -14.25 -2.19 23.73
CA THR A 258 -14.51 -3.15 24.81
C THR A 258 -15.46 -4.23 24.31
N CYS A 259 -15.01 -5.49 24.30
CA CYS A 259 -15.86 -6.62 23.93
C CYS A 259 -17.09 -6.70 24.85
N PRO A 260 -18.32 -6.73 24.30
CA PRO A 260 -19.53 -6.72 25.11
C PRO A 260 -19.77 -8.02 25.88
N GLU A 261 -19.17 -9.13 25.46
CA GLU A 261 -19.37 -10.44 26.09
C GLU A 261 -18.37 -10.73 27.22
N CYS A 262 -17.08 -10.48 26.99
CA CYS A 262 -16.02 -10.83 27.95
C CYS A 262 -15.27 -9.63 28.54
N GLY A 263 -15.57 -8.41 28.11
CA GLY A 263 -14.95 -7.18 28.61
C GLY A 263 -13.50 -6.95 28.15
N GLU A 264 -12.98 -7.77 27.25
CA GLU A 264 -11.63 -7.60 26.67
C GLU A 264 -11.50 -6.22 26.00
N LYS A 265 -10.40 -5.52 26.27
CA LYS A 265 -10.14 -4.17 25.76
C LYS A 265 -8.88 -4.14 24.90
N LYS A 266 -9.01 -3.78 23.63
CA LYS A 266 -7.90 -3.63 22.68
C LYS A 266 -8.23 -2.55 21.64
N PRO A 267 -7.23 -2.05 20.88
CA PRO A 267 -7.47 -1.26 19.70
C PRO A 267 -8.46 -1.92 18.74
N VAL A 268 -9.32 -1.12 18.09
CA VAL A 268 -10.27 -1.62 17.06
C VAL A 268 -9.53 -2.38 15.97
N LEU A 269 -8.38 -1.87 15.51
CA LEU A 269 -7.54 -2.55 14.51
C LEU A 269 -7.13 -3.96 14.94
N ASP A 270 -6.87 -4.22 16.22
CA ASP A 270 -6.48 -5.57 16.67
C ASP A 270 -7.64 -6.56 16.57
N PHE A 271 -8.87 -6.11 16.84
CA PHE A 271 -10.07 -6.92 16.62
C PHE A 271 -10.34 -7.14 15.12
N MET A 272 -10.05 -6.15 14.27
CA MET A 272 -10.17 -6.30 12.82
C MET A 272 -9.14 -7.27 12.25
N LYS A 273 -7.87 -7.19 12.71
CA LYS A 273 -6.81 -8.14 12.35
C LYS A 273 -7.23 -9.56 12.72
N ALA A 274 -7.71 -9.76 13.94
CA ALA A 274 -8.20 -11.07 14.38
C ALA A 274 -9.34 -11.61 13.51
N TYR A 275 -10.26 -10.74 13.06
CA TYR A 275 -11.32 -11.13 12.15
C TYR A 275 -10.74 -11.62 10.82
N HIS A 276 -9.87 -10.85 10.19
CA HIS A 276 -9.29 -11.18 8.90
C HIS A 276 -8.37 -12.40 8.90
N SER A 277 -7.66 -12.68 10.00
CA SER A 277 -6.88 -13.93 10.10
C SER A 277 -7.74 -15.18 10.31
N PHE A 278 -9.03 -15.02 10.63
CA PHE A 278 -9.96 -16.13 10.83
C PHE A 278 -10.73 -16.53 9.56
N VAL A 279 -10.99 -15.59 8.65
CA VAL A 279 -11.71 -15.82 7.38
C VAL A 279 -10.75 -16.14 6.24
#